data_AF-A0A523IDT4-F1
#
_entry.id   AF-A0A523IDT4-F1
#
_cell.length_a   1.000
_cell.length_b   1.000
_cell.length_c   1.000
_cell.angle_alpha   90.00
_cell.angle_beta   90.00
_cell.angle_gamma   90.00
#
_symmetry.space_group_name_H-M   'P 1'
#
loop_
_entity.id
_entity.type
_entity.pdbx_description
1 polymer ?
#
loop_
_entity_poly.entity_id
_entity_poly.type
_entity_poly.pdbx_seq_one_letter_code
_entity_poly.pdbx_strand_id
1 'polypeptide(L)'
;MDKLRSPQSVIEKKMIEISEMGNYEMVRLFSNEGLPLAEFYNEQVIEEDRLAELSIMLREVRTMADLMGKIENIKEMIVEGFNHRKIVFRFFHAFNQEVVLAIVIPPKKSYRALTNSLVRTIEEISF
;
A
#
# COMPACT_ATOMS: atom_id res chain seq x y z
N MET A 1 13.17 20.63 20.56
CA MET A 1 12.00 21.17 19.84
C MET A 1 11.91 20.43 18.52
N ASP A 2 11.24 19.28 18.53
CA ASP A 2 11.00 18.53 17.29
C ASP A 2 9.95 19.30 16.49
N LYS A 3 10.29 19.76 15.29
CA LYS A 3 9.32 20.36 14.38
C LYS A 3 8.23 19.31 14.13
N LEU A 4 6.97 19.67 14.38
CA LEU A 4 5.78 18.91 14.01
C LEU A 4 5.93 18.42 12.56
N ARG A 5 6.36 17.18 12.37
CA ARG A 5 6.34 16.53 11.05
C ARG A 5 4.88 16.22 10.76
N SER A 6 4.42 16.52 9.55
CA SER A 6 3.07 16.11 9.15
C SER A 6 2.96 14.58 9.23
N PRO A 7 1.76 14.03 9.50
CA PRO A 7 1.50 12.59 9.41
C PRO A 7 2.06 11.97 8.13
N GLN A 8 1.83 12.63 6.99
CA GLN A 8 2.37 12.26 5.69
C GLN A 8 3.89 12.13 5.71
N SER A 9 4.63 13.13 6.20
CA SER A 9 6.11 13.06 6.22
C SER A 9 6.66 11.94 7.10
N VAL A 10 5.95 11.56 8.18
CA VAL A 10 6.35 10.41 9.00
C VAL A 10 6.12 9.10 8.25
N ILE A 11 4.99 8.99 7.56
CA ILE A 11 4.65 7.82 6.74
C ILE A 11 5.63 7.68 5.58
N GLU A 12 5.88 8.74 4.81
CA GLU A 12 6.82 8.74 3.69
C GLU A 12 8.24 8.40 4.15
N LYS A 13 8.68 8.93 5.30
CA LYS A 13 9.95 8.51 5.91
C LYS A 13 9.98 6.99 6.15
N LYS A 14 8.90 6.42 6.67
CA LYS A 14 8.82 4.97 6.88
C LYS A 14 8.78 4.20 5.55
N MET A 15 8.12 4.75 4.53
CA MET A 15 8.11 4.20 3.17
C MET A 15 9.52 4.14 2.57
N ILE A 16 10.33 5.19 2.77
CA ILE A 16 11.76 5.21 2.38
C ILE A 16 12.50 4.06 3.08
N GLU A 17 12.43 4.00 4.41
CA GLU A 17 13.12 2.96 5.20
C GLU A 17 12.79 1.54 4.71
N ILE A 18 11.50 1.23 4.53
CA ILE A 18 11.12 -0.12 4.09
C ILE A 18 11.48 -0.38 2.63
N SER A 19 11.52 0.66 1.79
CA SER A 19 11.86 0.52 0.38
C SER A 19 13.35 0.28 0.20
N GLU A 20 14.19 0.93 0.99
CA GLU A 20 15.63 0.68 1.05
C GLU A 20 15.93 -0.73 1.59
N MET A 21 15.28 -1.13 2.69
CA MET A 21 15.48 -2.46 3.29
C MET A 21 14.93 -3.61 2.44
N GLY A 22 13.76 -3.40 1.83
CA GLY A 22 13.03 -4.40 1.05
C GLY A 22 13.32 -4.37 -0.44
N ASN A 23 14.08 -3.36 -0.89
CA ASN A 23 14.30 -3.03 -2.29
C ASN A 23 12.97 -2.87 -3.06
N TYR A 24 12.03 -2.12 -2.50
CA TYR A 24 10.75 -1.86 -3.17
C TYR A 24 10.97 -0.85 -4.28
N GLU A 25 10.32 -1.06 -5.41
CA GLU A 25 10.41 -0.13 -6.54
C GLU A 25 9.50 1.08 -6.30
N MET A 26 8.36 0.86 -5.65
CA MET A 26 7.34 1.87 -5.38
C MET A 26 6.46 1.48 -4.19
N VAL A 27 6.03 2.49 -3.43
CA VAL A 27 5.08 2.40 -2.32
C VAL A 27 4.15 3.60 -2.37
N ARG A 28 2.85 3.36 -2.43
CA ARG A 28 1.82 4.40 -2.43
C ARG A 28 0.69 4.04 -1.49
N LEU A 29 0.23 5.01 -0.74
CA LEU A 29 -0.95 4.92 0.10
C LEU A 29 -2.06 5.77 -0.52
N PHE A 30 -3.21 5.15 -0.77
CA PHE A 30 -4.38 5.84 -1.29
C PHE A 30 -5.55 5.78 -0.31
N SER A 31 -6.42 6.79 -0.37
CA SER A 31 -7.74 6.75 0.26
C SER A 31 -8.66 5.73 -0.43
N ASN A 32 -9.84 5.50 0.15
CA ASN A 32 -10.91 4.76 -0.50
C ASN A 32 -11.37 5.40 -1.83
N GLU A 33 -11.21 6.70 -2.01
CA GLU A 33 -11.55 7.40 -3.26
C GLU A 33 -10.40 7.37 -4.30
N GLY A 34 -9.26 6.75 -3.95
CA GLY A 34 -8.08 6.71 -4.82
C GLY A 34 -7.21 7.95 -4.75
N LEU A 35 -7.44 8.86 -3.79
CA LEU A 35 -6.60 10.03 -3.59
C LEU A 35 -5.26 9.62 -2.97
N PRO A 36 -4.12 10.12 -3.48
CA PRO A 36 -2.81 9.86 -2.88
C PRO A 36 -2.73 10.51 -1.49
N LEU A 37 -2.32 9.73 -0.49
CA LEU A 37 -2.13 10.19 0.90
C LEU A 37 -0.63 10.29 1.28
N ALA A 38 0.19 9.40 0.73
CA ALA A 38 1.63 9.36 0.91
C ALA A 38 2.27 8.48 -0.17
N GLU A 39 3.48 8.80 -0.60
CA GLU A 39 4.19 7.98 -1.57
C GLU A 39 5.72 8.02 -1.42
N PHE A 40 6.35 6.97 -1.93
CA PHE A 40 7.77 6.94 -2.20
C PHE A 40 8.07 5.99 -3.35
N TYR A 41 8.98 6.38 -4.23
CA TYR A 41 9.49 5.53 -5.30
C TYR A 41 10.92 5.90 -5.65
N ASN A 42 11.74 4.88 -5.95
CA ASN A 42 13.08 5.10 -6.49
C ASN A 42 13.03 5.39 -7.99
N GLU A 43 12.15 4.68 -8.69
CA GLU A 43 11.84 4.87 -10.10
C GLU A 43 10.32 4.82 -10.28
N GLN A 44 9.76 5.74 -11.05
CA GLN A 44 8.33 5.75 -11.34
C GLN A 44 8.00 4.66 -12.38
N VAL A 45 7.85 3.43 -11.88
CA VAL A 45 7.59 2.25 -12.71
C VAL A 45 6.12 2.10 -13.14
N ILE A 46 5.20 2.78 -12.47
CA ILE A 46 3.76 2.82 -12.78
C ILE A 46 3.26 4.26 -12.51
N GLU A 47 2.45 4.80 -13.41
CA GLU A 47 1.80 6.10 -13.22
C GLU A 47 0.85 6.09 -12.01
N GLU A 48 0.71 7.23 -11.32
CA GLU A 48 -0.13 7.35 -10.13
C GLU A 48 -1.58 7.02 -10.42
N ASP A 49 -2.15 7.67 -11.42
CA ASP A 49 -3.53 7.49 -11.85
C ASP A 49 -3.83 6.01 -12.14
N ARG A 50 -2.91 5.31 -12.81
CA ARG A 50 -3.06 3.88 -13.12
C ARG A 50 -3.09 3.01 -11.86
N LEU A 51 -2.25 3.31 -10.88
CA LEU A 51 -2.21 2.53 -9.64
C LEU A 51 -3.41 2.84 -8.75
N ALA A 52 -3.89 4.08 -8.75
CA ALA A 52 -5.13 4.50 -8.09
C ALA A 52 -6.36 3.80 -8.71
N GLU A 53 -6.48 3.83 -10.05
CA GLU A 53 -7.52 3.12 -10.81
C GLU A 53 -7.56 1.62 -10.46
N LEU A 54 -6.39 0.96 -10.48
CA LEU A 54 -6.28 -0.45 -10.11
C LEU A 54 -6.68 -0.71 -8.65
N SER A 55 -6.32 0.19 -7.74
CA SER A 55 -6.64 0.05 -6.32
C SER A 55 -8.15 0.14 -6.07
N ILE A 56 -8.84 1.04 -6.79
CA ILE A 56 -10.30 1.17 -6.76
C ILE A 56 -10.96 -0.10 -7.31
N MET A 57 -10.54 -0.55 -8.50
CA MET A 57 -11.08 -1.75 -9.13
C MET A 57 -10.89 -2.99 -8.25
N LEU A 58 -9.72 -3.18 -7.65
CA LEU A 58 -9.46 -4.33 -6.79
C LEU A 58 -10.26 -4.30 -5.48
N ARG A 59 -10.60 -3.11 -4.99
CA ARG A 59 -11.53 -2.98 -3.87
C ARG A 59 -12.93 -3.48 -4.25
N GLU A 60 -13.41 -3.16 -5.46
CA GLU A 60 -14.69 -3.71 -5.93
C GLU A 60 -14.65 -5.24 -6.04
N VAL A 61 -13.55 -5.79 -6.56
CA VAL A 61 -13.34 -7.25 -6.60
C VAL A 61 -13.34 -7.84 -5.20
N ARG A 62 -12.71 -7.18 -4.22
CA ARG A 62 -12.74 -7.60 -2.82
C ARG A 62 -14.16 -7.61 -2.25
N THR A 63 -14.94 -6.56 -2.50
CA THR A 63 -16.35 -6.50 -2.08
C THR A 63 -17.17 -7.62 -2.70
N MET A 64 -16.97 -7.91 -3.99
CA MET A 64 -17.65 -9.03 -4.66
C MET A 64 -17.24 -10.38 -4.09
N ALA A 65 -15.96 -10.58 -3.79
CA ALA A 65 -15.45 -11.83 -3.21
C ALA A 65 -16.01 -12.09 -1.80
N ASP A 66 -16.22 -11.03 -1.01
CA ASP A 66 -16.91 -11.12 0.28
C ASP A 66 -18.38 -11.54 0.09
N LEU A 67 -19.12 -10.82 -0.76
CA LEU A 67 -20.55 -11.06 -1.01
C LEU A 67 -20.85 -12.43 -1.64
N MET A 68 -20.05 -12.84 -2.64
CA MET A 68 -20.30 -14.05 -3.43
C MET A 68 -19.59 -15.28 -2.88
N GLY A 69 -18.38 -15.09 -2.37
CA GLY A 69 -17.49 -16.18 -1.95
C GLY A 69 -17.47 -16.43 -0.44
N LYS A 70 -18.11 -15.55 0.36
CA LYS A 70 -17.97 -15.53 1.84
C LYS A 70 -16.50 -15.49 2.29
N ILE A 71 -15.65 -14.85 1.48
CA ILE A 71 -14.23 -14.67 1.81
C ILE A 71 -14.14 -13.38 2.63
N GLU A 72 -14.46 -13.51 3.91
CA GLU A 72 -14.45 -12.38 4.82
C GLU A 72 -13.03 -11.86 5.02
N ASN A 73 -12.91 -10.53 5.17
CA ASN A 73 -11.68 -9.87 5.60
C ASN A 73 -10.47 -10.10 4.68
N ILE A 74 -10.65 -10.07 3.35
CA ILE A 74 -9.52 -10.04 2.41
C ILE A 74 -8.61 -8.85 2.76
N LYS A 75 -7.41 -9.16 3.27
CA LYS A 75 -6.44 -8.14 3.70
C LYS A 75 -5.53 -7.70 2.56
N GLU A 76 -5.33 -8.57 1.59
CA GLU A 76 -4.28 -8.42 0.59
C GLU A 76 -4.70 -9.08 -0.73
N MET A 77 -4.47 -8.38 -1.83
CA MET A 77 -4.56 -8.90 -3.19
C MET A 77 -3.21 -8.72 -3.89
N ILE A 78 -2.81 -9.72 -4.68
CA ILE A 78 -1.50 -9.76 -5.31
C ILE A 78 -1.67 -10.05 -6.80
N VAL A 79 -1.07 -9.21 -7.62
CA VAL A 79 -0.85 -9.48 -9.05
C VAL A 79 0.61 -9.87 -9.22
N GLU A 80 0.88 -11.11 -9.59
CA GLU A 80 2.23 -11.60 -9.88
C GLU A 80 2.41 -11.83 -11.38
N GLY A 81 3.42 -11.20 -11.97
CA GLY A 81 3.80 -11.43 -13.36
C GLY A 81 4.62 -12.69 -13.55
N PHE A 82 4.78 -13.15 -14.79
CA PHE A 82 5.64 -14.29 -15.14
C PHE A 82 7.13 -14.08 -14.78
N ASN A 83 7.55 -12.83 -14.63
CA ASN A 83 8.88 -12.47 -14.13
C ASN A 83 8.98 -12.51 -12.59
N HIS A 84 7.94 -12.94 -11.87
CA HIS A 84 7.82 -12.96 -10.41
C HIS A 84 7.80 -11.60 -9.71
N ARG A 85 7.73 -10.51 -10.48
CA ARG A 85 7.47 -9.17 -9.97
C ARG A 85 6.03 -9.11 -9.47
N LYS A 86 5.80 -8.43 -8.36
CA LYS A 86 4.49 -8.37 -7.69
C LYS A 86 4.01 -6.93 -7.56
N ILE A 87 2.73 -6.73 -7.81
CA ILE A 87 1.99 -5.56 -7.32
C ILE A 87 1.09 -6.08 -6.20
N VAL A 88 1.27 -5.54 -5.00
CA VAL A 88 0.52 -5.95 -3.82
C VAL A 88 -0.35 -4.78 -3.38
N PHE A 89 -1.64 -5.05 -3.20
CA PHE A 89 -2.64 -4.12 -2.70
C PHE A 89 -3.07 -4.59 -1.32
N ARG A 90 -2.80 -3.78 -0.30
CA ARG A 90 -3.09 -4.12 1.09
C ARG A 90 -4.11 -3.16 1.66
N PHE A 91 -5.22 -3.71 2.14
CA PHE A 91 -6.35 -2.96 2.65
C PHE A 91 -6.36 -2.97 4.18
N PHE A 92 -6.57 -1.80 4.78
CA PHE A 92 -6.66 -1.64 6.23
C PHE A 92 -7.37 -0.33 6.57
N HIS A 93 -7.68 -0.11 7.85
CA HIS A 93 -8.33 1.11 8.30
C HIS A 93 -7.29 2.08 8.88
N ALA A 94 -7.34 3.33 8.44
CA ALA A 94 -6.49 4.43 8.89
C ALA A 94 -7.23 5.75 8.62
N PHE A 95 -6.93 6.81 9.37
CA PHE A 95 -7.56 8.13 9.22
C PHE A 95 -9.10 8.10 9.18
N ASN A 96 -9.74 7.27 10.01
CA ASN A 96 -11.19 7.03 10.04
C ASN A 96 -11.81 6.59 8.69
N GLN A 97 -10.99 5.99 7.82
CA GLN A 97 -11.43 5.48 6.52
C GLN A 97 -10.71 4.18 6.18
N GLU A 98 -11.20 3.49 5.16
CA GLU A 98 -10.43 2.41 4.55
C GLU A 98 -9.38 3.02 3.61
N VAL A 99 -8.16 2.50 3.69
CA VAL A 99 -7.04 2.90 2.83
C VAL A 99 -6.46 1.67 2.14
N VAL A 100 -5.73 1.92 1.05
CA VAL A 100 -5.05 0.89 0.29
C VAL A 100 -3.58 1.27 0.10
N LEU A 101 -2.71 0.39 0.59
CA LEU A 101 -1.27 0.47 0.35
C LEU A 101 -0.93 -0.39 -0.86
N ALA A 102 -0.54 0.27 -1.95
CA ALA A 102 -0.06 -0.37 -3.16
C ALA A 102 1.47 -0.37 -3.18
N ILE A 103 2.09 -1.54 -3.30
CA ILE A 103 3.55 -1.69 -3.34
C ILE A 103 3.96 -2.53 -4.54
N VAL A 104 5.10 -2.16 -5.13
CA VAL A 104 5.69 -2.87 -6.26
C VAL A 104 7.00 -3.51 -5.81
N ILE A 105 7.02 -4.84 -5.87
CA ILE A 105 8.07 -5.68 -5.30
C ILE A 105 8.82 -6.40 -6.43
N PRO A 106 10.15 -6.28 -6.50
CA PRO A 106 10.92 -6.99 -7.51
C PRO A 106 10.96 -8.50 -7.23
N PRO A 107 11.37 -9.30 -8.22
CA PRO A 107 11.41 -10.75 -8.11
C PRO A 107 12.22 -11.24 -6.90
N LYS A 108 11.77 -12.34 -6.29
CA LYS A 108 12.48 -13.05 -5.21
C LYS A 108 12.70 -12.23 -3.92
N LYS A 109 11.99 -11.11 -3.72
CA LYS A 109 12.02 -10.35 -2.46
C LYS A 109 10.81 -10.66 -1.57
N SER A 110 11.06 -10.77 -0.27
CA SER A 110 10.02 -10.85 0.75
C SER A 110 9.59 -9.45 1.20
N TYR A 111 8.29 -9.17 1.21
CA TYR A 111 7.77 -7.85 1.57
C TYR A 111 6.97 -7.83 2.88
N ARG A 112 6.33 -8.94 3.24
CA ARG A 112 5.29 -8.97 4.29
C ARG A 112 5.71 -8.35 5.63
N ALA A 113 6.90 -8.66 6.15
CA ALA A 113 7.32 -8.15 7.45
C ALA A 113 7.50 -6.62 7.46
N LEU A 114 8.15 -6.08 6.43
CA LEU A 114 8.38 -4.64 6.28
C LEU A 114 7.07 -3.90 6.01
N THR A 115 6.22 -4.45 5.13
CA THR A 115 4.88 -3.91 4.86
C THR A 115 4.01 -3.90 6.11
N ASN A 116 4.03 -4.97 6.92
CA ASN A 116 3.31 -5.00 8.19
C ASN A 116 3.82 -3.93 9.16
N SER A 117 5.13 -3.67 9.19
CA SER A 117 5.70 -2.61 10.01
C SER A 117 5.21 -1.23 9.57
N LEU A 118 5.15 -0.97 8.26
CA LEU A 118 4.63 0.29 7.74
C LEU A 118 3.14 0.46 8.05
N VAL A 119 2.32 -0.58 7.86
CA VAL A 119 0.88 -0.54 8.18
C VAL A 119 0.66 -0.17 9.64
N ARG A 120 1.39 -0.80 10.58
CA ARG A 120 1.30 -0.46 12.00
C ARG A 120 1.65 0.99 12.29
N THR A 121 2.73 1.51 11.67
CA THR A 121 3.10 2.91 11.81
C THR A 121 2.01 3.85 11.30
N ILE A 122 1.37 3.53 10.16
CA ILE A 122 0.27 4.34 9.61
C ILE A 122 -0.94 4.29 10.56
N GLU A 123 -1.31 3.11 11.07
CA GLU A 123 -2.39 2.94 12.04
C GLU A 123 -2.13 3.77 13.30
N GLU A 124 -0.93 3.70 13.89
CA GLU A 124 -0.55 4.45 15.10
C GLU A 124 -0.62 5.98 14.92
N ILE A 125 -0.27 6.49 13.75
CA ILE A 125 -0.32 7.94 13.43
C ILE A 125 -1.76 8.41 13.17
N SER A 126 -2.64 7.48 12.82
CA SER A 126 -4.02 7.76 12.43
C SER A 126 -5.00 7.84 13.59
N PHE A 127 -4.60 7.43 14.79
CA PHE A 127 -5.40 7.45 16.02
C PHE A 127 -5.25 8.74 16.82
#